data_AF-A0A388QU74-F1
#
_entry.id   AF-A0A388QU74-F1
#
_cell.length_a   1.000
_cell.length_b   1.000
_cell.length_c   1.000
_cell.angle_alpha   90.00
_cell.angle_beta   90.00
_cell.angle_gamma   90.00
#
_symmetry.space_group_name_H-M   'P 1'
#
loop_
_entity.id
_entity.type
_entity.pdbx_description
1 polymer ?
#
loop_
_entity_poly.entity_id
_entity_poly.type
_entity_poly.pdbx_seq_one_letter_code
_entity_poly.pdbx_strand_id
1 'polypeptide(L)'
;MAWPTRVPTYLTYERPWMNHDLSAYLTPAADAPAASFRGKYPADFFRQPVETNLLAWHLVGGLDFLTVAEAGAARLTDGHPTSLDEWVERDGLKALKVKLRGNDAAWDFDRLQAVAAVGLPRGVELFTADFNCTVTDPAYVNAVLDRVKAALPELWSRLSYVEQPFPYELEAHRIDVHSVSDRCPLFLDESAHDWRLVRLGRELGWTGVALKTCKTQTGALLSLCWARAHGMQLMVQDLTNPMLAQLTHLLLAAHTPTIAGVETNGMQFYPAASAPEAMVHPDAYRRRHGRVGCASLRGPGFGYRLAEIDRPLPLLRAVAPG
;
A
#
# COMPACT_ATOMS: atom_id res chain seq x y z
N MET A 1 18.17 -31.54 8.58
CA MET A 1 17.37 -30.30 8.50
C MET A 1 18.31 -29.13 8.70
N ALA A 2 18.48 -28.27 7.69
CA ALA A 2 19.18 -26.99 7.90
C ALA A 2 18.30 -26.12 8.80
N TRP A 3 18.87 -25.53 9.84
CA TRP A 3 18.14 -24.58 10.68
C TRP A 3 17.66 -23.39 9.83
N PRO A 4 16.46 -22.81 10.07
CA PRO A 4 15.88 -21.70 9.30
C PRO A 4 16.77 -20.45 9.18
N THR A 5 17.84 -20.37 9.97
CA THR A 5 18.75 -19.22 10.06
C THR A 5 19.57 -18.95 8.81
N ARG A 6 19.44 -19.75 7.74
CA ARG A 6 20.17 -19.57 6.47
C ARG A 6 19.30 -19.38 5.23
N VAL A 7 17.98 -19.27 5.37
CA VAL A 7 17.05 -19.23 4.21
C VAL A 7 16.28 -17.90 4.18
N PRO A 8 16.07 -17.29 3.00
CA PRO A 8 15.19 -16.12 2.87
C PRO A 8 13.76 -16.43 3.32
N THR A 9 13.15 -15.55 4.13
CA THR A 9 11.84 -15.77 4.75
C THR A 9 10.75 -16.13 3.73
N TYR A 10 10.72 -15.45 2.57
CA TYR A 10 9.68 -15.70 1.56
C TYR A 10 9.81 -17.06 0.85
N LEU A 11 10.96 -17.73 0.96
CA LEU A 11 11.15 -19.12 0.51
C LEU A 11 10.77 -20.15 1.59
N THR A 12 10.42 -19.70 2.79
CA THR A 12 9.97 -20.60 3.88
C THR A 12 8.45 -20.71 3.97
N TYR A 13 7.70 -19.98 3.14
CA TYR A 13 6.25 -20.04 3.12
C TYR A 13 5.72 -21.20 2.25
N GLU A 14 6.32 -22.39 2.41
CA GLU A 14 6.03 -23.64 1.70
C GLU A 14 6.53 -24.88 2.47
N ARG A 15 6.37 -26.09 1.89
CA ARG A 15 7.03 -27.30 2.42
C ARG A 15 8.54 -27.26 2.14
N PRO A 16 9.39 -27.81 3.04
CA PRO A 16 9.05 -28.47 4.29
C PRO A 16 9.00 -27.52 5.50
N TRP A 17 9.10 -26.21 5.29
CA TRP A 17 9.24 -25.22 6.37
C TRP A 17 7.92 -24.97 7.14
N MET A 18 6.78 -25.09 6.46
CA MET A 18 5.46 -24.98 7.09
C MET A 18 4.88 -26.37 7.44
N ASN A 19 4.46 -26.53 8.70
CA ASN A 19 3.90 -27.78 9.24
C ASN A 19 2.53 -28.15 8.65
N HIS A 20 1.73 -27.15 8.28
CA HIS A 20 0.38 -27.32 7.76
C HIS A 20 0.20 -26.53 6.46
N ASP A 21 -0.67 -27.04 5.59
CA ASP A 21 -1.14 -26.27 4.43
C ASP A 21 -2.15 -25.18 4.86
N LEU A 22 -2.53 -24.32 3.91
CA LEU A 22 -3.41 -23.19 4.15
C LEU A 22 -4.82 -23.57 4.62
N SER A 23 -5.28 -24.82 4.39
CA SER A 23 -6.60 -25.27 4.85
C SER A 23 -6.72 -25.40 6.37
N ALA A 24 -5.59 -25.42 7.10
CA ALA A 24 -5.59 -25.34 8.55
C ALA A 24 -5.94 -23.92 9.08
N TYR A 25 -5.85 -22.89 8.24
CA TYR A 25 -5.98 -21.48 8.63
C TYR A 25 -7.11 -20.74 7.91
N LEU A 26 -7.43 -21.15 6.69
CA LEU A 26 -8.34 -20.46 5.79
C LEU A 26 -9.53 -21.33 5.39
N THR A 27 -10.70 -20.71 5.34
CA THR A 27 -11.92 -21.31 4.80
C THR A 27 -12.34 -20.55 3.53
N PRO A 28 -12.58 -21.24 2.39
CA PRO A 28 -13.14 -20.61 1.20
C PRO A 28 -14.51 -19.98 1.46
N ALA A 29 -14.86 -18.94 0.70
CA ALA A 29 -16.23 -18.42 0.69
C ALA A 29 -17.19 -19.47 0.10
N ALA A 30 -18.41 -19.54 0.64
CA ALA A 30 -19.40 -20.54 0.23
C ALA A 30 -19.84 -20.37 -1.24
N ASP A 31 -19.78 -19.14 -1.76
CA ASP A 31 -20.09 -18.78 -3.14
C ASP A 31 -18.93 -18.99 -4.13
N ALA A 32 -17.77 -19.48 -3.64
CA ALA A 32 -16.57 -19.71 -4.46
C ALA A 32 -16.13 -21.19 -4.40
N PRO A 33 -16.92 -22.14 -4.95
CA PRO A 33 -16.65 -23.58 -4.84
C PRO A 33 -15.35 -24.03 -5.51
N ALA A 34 -14.79 -23.23 -6.42
CA ALA A 34 -13.49 -23.49 -7.05
C ALA A 34 -12.29 -23.12 -6.16
N ALA A 35 -12.49 -22.27 -5.13
CA ALA A 35 -11.43 -21.88 -4.23
C ALA A 35 -11.12 -23.03 -3.25
N SER A 36 -9.85 -23.44 -3.21
CA SER A 36 -9.37 -24.48 -2.29
C SER A 36 -7.97 -24.14 -1.80
N PHE A 37 -7.77 -24.39 -0.50
CA PHE A 37 -6.51 -24.19 0.23
C PHE A 37 -5.83 -25.51 0.62
N ARG A 38 -6.46 -26.66 0.35
CA ARG A 38 -5.90 -27.98 0.67
C ARG A 38 -4.66 -28.23 -0.17
N GLY A 39 -3.58 -28.65 0.48
CA GLY A 39 -2.28 -28.88 -0.16
C GLY A 39 -1.56 -27.62 -0.64
N LYS A 40 -2.11 -26.41 -0.44
CA LYS A 40 -1.52 -25.14 -0.88
C LYS A 40 -0.84 -24.39 0.24
N TYR A 41 0.14 -23.58 -0.11
CA TYR A 41 0.96 -22.76 0.76
C TYR A 41 0.98 -21.31 0.25
N PRO A 42 1.40 -20.32 1.06
CA PRO A 42 1.46 -18.94 0.58
C PRO A 42 2.30 -18.76 -0.70
N ALA A 43 3.37 -19.55 -0.87
CA ALA A 43 4.17 -19.56 -2.08
C ALA A 43 3.35 -19.80 -3.37
N ASP A 44 2.27 -20.59 -3.32
CA ASP A 44 1.38 -20.86 -4.46
C ASP A 44 0.57 -19.63 -4.90
N PHE A 45 0.47 -18.61 -4.04
CA PHE A 45 -0.30 -17.39 -4.30
C PHE A 45 0.57 -16.18 -4.65
N PHE A 46 1.89 -16.27 -4.40
CA PHE A 46 2.84 -15.23 -4.75
C PHE A 46 2.97 -15.03 -6.25
N ARG A 47 3.37 -13.83 -6.67
CA ARG A 47 3.69 -13.56 -8.07
C ARG A 47 4.98 -14.29 -8.46
N GLN A 48 5.04 -14.73 -9.71
CA GLN A 48 6.24 -15.27 -10.34
C GLN A 48 6.36 -14.65 -11.74
N PRO A 49 7.51 -14.07 -12.13
CA PRO A 49 8.71 -13.86 -11.31
C PRO A 49 8.49 -12.80 -10.22
N VAL A 50 9.31 -12.87 -9.16
CA VAL A 50 9.38 -11.83 -8.11
C VAL A 50 9.79 -10.50 -8.73
N GLU A 51 9.07 -9.42 -8.41
CA GLU A 51 9.35 -8.07 -8.93
C GLU A 51 10.14 -7.29 -7.89
N THR A 52 11.39 -6.92 -8.22
CA THR A 52 12.27 -6.22 -7.26
C THR A 52 12.42 -4.74 -7.54
N ASN A 53 11.82 -4.24 -8.62
CA ASN A 53 11.74 -2.83 -8.96
C ASN A 53 10.28 -2.41 -9.03
N LEU A 54 9.76 -1.85 -7.95
CA LEU A 54 8.34 -1.62 -7.72
C LEU A 54 7.99 -0.17 -8.04
N LEU A 55 6.88 0.04 -8.73
CA LEU A 55 6.29 1.37 -8.84
C LEU A 55 5.89 1.86 -7.45
N ALA A 56 6.14 3.14 -7.17
CA ALA A 56 5.88 3.73 -5.87
C ALA A 56 4.70 4.69 -5.96
N TRP A 57 3.66 4.43 -5.17
CA TRP A 57 2.57 5.38 -4.95
C TRP A 57 3.04 6.47 -4.00
N HIS A 58 2.88 7.73 -4.42
CA HIS A 58 3.14 8.90 -3.60
C HIS A 58 1.85 9.41 -2.99
N LEU A 59 1.83 9.59 -1.67
CA LEU A 59 0.72 10.24 -1.00
C LEU A 59 0.69 11.74 -1.29
N VAL A 60 -0.48 12.25 -1.68
CA VAL A 60 -0.79 13.67 -1.75
C VAL A 60 -1.85 13.96 -0.68
N GLY A 61 -1.40 14.47 0.47
CA GLY A 61 -2.23 14.83 1.61
C GLY A 61 -3.17 15.99 1.29
N GLY A 62 -4.27 16.15 2.04
CA GLY A 62 -5.25 17.21 1.80
C GLY A 62 -4.73 18.64 2.03
N LEU A 63 -3.60 18.79 2.72
CA LEU A 63 -2.94 20.06 3.01
C LEU A 63 -1.62 20.25 2.25
N ASP A 64 -1.23 19.27 1.42
CA ASP A 64 0.02 19.37 0.67
C ASP A 64 -0.12 20.43 -0.42
N PHE A 65 0.89 21.29 -0.51
CA PHE A 65 1.03 22.24 -1.61
C PHE A 65 1.19 21.48 -2.93
N LEU A 66 0.40 21.83 -3.94
CA LEU A 66 0.49 21.20 -5.25
C LEU A 66 1.53 21.87 -6.14
N THR A 67 1.74 23.17 -5.94
CA THR A 67 2.71 23.94 -6.73
C THR A 67 3.64 24.77 -5.85
N VAL A 68 4.80 25.10 -6.42
CA VAL A 68 5.75 26.05 -5.83
C VAL A 68 5.08 27.39 -5.49
N ALA A 69 4.18 27.86 -6.36
CA ALA A 69 3.46 29.11 -6.20
C ALA A 69 2.51 29.06 -5.00
N GLU A 70 1.81 27.94 -4.81
CA GLU A 70 0.97 27.71 -3.62
C GLU A 70 1.79 27.69 -2.33
N ALA A 71 2.96 27.04 -2.35
CA ALA A 71 3.83 26.97 -1.18
C ALA A 71 4.36 28.35 -0.77
N GLY A 72 4.76 29.19 -1.73
CA GLY A 72 5.18 30.58 -1.48
C GLY A 72 6.24 30.69 -0.37
N ALA A 73 5.93 31.46 0.68
CA ALA A 73 6.82 31.66 1.83
C ALA A 73 6.88 30.45 2.79
N ALA A 74 5.99 29.46 2.65
CA ALA A 74 6.00 28.23 3.45
C ALA A 74 6.96 27.16 2.91
N ARG A 75 7.70 27.46 1.83
CA ARG A 75 8.75 26.59 1.29
C ARG A 75 9.84 26.30 2.32
N LEU A 76 10.22 25.04 2.43
CA LEU A 76 11.29 24.59 3.33
C LEU A 76 12.67 24.72 2.65
N THR A 77 13.71 24.86 3.47
CA THR A 77 15.12 24.98 3.02
C THR A 77 15.97 23.80 3.47
N ASP A 78 15.34 22.64 3.66
CA ASP A 78 15.95 21.41 4.18
C ASP A 78 16.49 20.47 3.08
N GLY A 79 16.43 20.90 1.81
CA GLY A 79 16.88 20.12 0.65
C GLY A 79 15.85 19.11 0.12
N HIS A 80 14.63 19.12 0.66
CA HIS A 80 13.51 18.32 0.16
C HIS A 80 12.49 19.17 -0.61
N PRO A 81 11.72 18.59 -1.55
CA PRO A 81 10.67 19.27 -2.27
C PRO A 81 9.55 19.66 -1.31
N THR A 82 9.00 20.86 -1.47
CA THR A 82 7.90 21.34 -0.61
C THR A 82 6.54 21.16 -1.28
N SER A 83 6.48 21.03 -2.60
CA SER A 83 5.24 20.90 -3.37
C SER A 83 5.25 19.70 -4.32
N LEU A 84 4.04 19.25 -4.72
CA LEU A 84 3.86 18.09 -5.59
C LEU A 84 4.62 18.22 -6.92
N ASP A 85 4.60 19.38 -7.58
CA ASP A 85 5.35 19.61 -8.82
C ASP A 85 6.85 19.33 -8.66
N GLU A 86 7.47 19.82 -7.59
CA GLU A 86 8.88 19.55 -7.30
C GLU A 86 9.14 18.06 -7.00
N TRP A 87 8.21 17.38 -6.30
CA TRP A 87 8.30 15.93 -6.08
C TRP A 87 8.22 15.15 -7.39
N VAL A 88 7.30 15.51 -8.29
CA VAL A 88 7.16 14.89 -9.61
C VAL A 88 8.45 15.05 -10.41
N GLU A 89 9.03 16.24 -10.40
CA GLU A 89 10.28 16.53 -11.13
C GLU A 89 11.49 15.81 -10.53
N ARG A 90 11.66 15.84 -9.21
CA ARG A 90 12.83 15.25 -8.54
C ARG A 90 12.82 13.72 -8.55
N ASP A 91 11.67 13.13 -8.24
CA ASP A 91 11.56 11.69 -7.99
C ASP A 91 10.95 10.94 -9.20
N GLY A 92 10.49 11.68 -10.22
CA GLY A 92 9.92 11.13 -11.46
C GLY A 92 8.60 10.40 -11.23
N LEU A 93 7.74 10.95 -10.36
CA LEU A 93 6.54 10.27 -9.87
C LEU A 93 5.60 9.82 -11.00
N LYS A 94 5.05 8.61 -10.84
CA LYS A 94 4.15 7.98 -11.82
C LYS A 94 2.78 7.63 -11.27
N ALA A 95 2.64 7.50 -9.96
CA ALA A 95 1.41 7.07 -9.32
C ALA A 95 1.15 7.93 -8.08
N LEU A 96 -0.03 8.55 -8.01
CA LEU A 96 -0.42 9.47 -6.94
C LEU A 96 -1.63 8.95 -6.19
N LYS A 97 -1.54 8.88 -4.87
CA LYS A 97 -2.67 8.59 -3.98
C LYS A 97 -3.20 9.90 -3.41
N VAL A 98 -4.42 10.28 -3.79
CA VAL A 98 -4.99 11.57 -3.42
C VAL A 98 -5.88 11.40 -2.18
N LYS A 99 -5.49 12.04 -1.07
CA LYS A 99 -6.32 12.13 0.13
C LYS A 99 -7.44 13.14 -0.08
N LEU A 100 -8.65 12.69 0.23
CA LEU A 100 -9.91 13.42 0.12
C LEU A 100 -10.53 13.61 1.51
N ARG A 101 -11.55 14.46 1.62
CA ARG A 101 -12.24 14.73 2.88
C ARG A 101 -13.36 13.74 3.16
N GLY A 102 -14.12 13.32 2.14
CA GLY A 102 -15.26 12.42 2.31
C GLY A 102 -16.49 13.06 2.95
N ASN A 103 -16.53 14.38 3.06
CA ASN A 103 -17.67 15.13 3.61
C ASN A 103 -17.99 16.44 2.87
N ASP A 104 -17.21 16.78 1.83
CA ASP A 104 -17.35 17.99 1.02
C ASP A 104 -17.11 17.62 -0.45
N ALA A 105 -18.20 17.28 -1.16
CA ALA A 105 -18.11 16.71 -2.51
C ALA A 105 -17.54 17.70 -3.55
N ALA A 106 -17.71 19.01 -3.31
CA ALA A 106 -17.12 20.03 -4.16
C ALA A 106 -15.61 20.06 -3.95
N TRP A 107 -15.16 20.11 -2.69
CA TRP A 107 -13.74 20.09 -2.37
C TRP A 107 -13.06 18.80 -2.85
N ASP A 108 -13.70 17.64 -2.69
CA ASP A 108 -13.14 16.35 -3.11
C ASP A 108 -12.93 16.29 -4.63
N PHE A 109 -13.91 16.75 -5.41
CA PHE A 109 -13.80 16.87 -6.85
C PHE A 109 -12.71 17.86 -7.26
N ASP A 110 -12.69 19.06 -6.65
CA ASP A 110 -11.71 20.10 -6.96
C ASP A 110 -10.28 19.65 -6.61
N ARG A 111 -10.11 18.88 -5.52
CA ARG A 111 -8.81 18.31 -5.13
C ARG A 111 -8.31 17.31 -6.16
N LEU A 112 -9.16 16.40 -6.61
CA LEU A 112 -8.82 15.46 -7.70
C LEU A 112 -8.44 16.19 -8.99
N GLN A 113 -9.21 17.22 -9.37
CA GLN A 113 -8.92 18.04 -10.53
C GLN A 113 -7.56 18.75 -10.43
N ALA A 114 -7.28 19.40 -9.30
CA ALA A 114 -6.05 20.16 -9.09
C ALA A 114 -4.81 19.26 -9.10
N VAL A 115 -4.88 18.09 -8.43
CA VAL A 115 -3.78 17.12 -8.43
C VAL A 115 -3.52 16.57 -9.84
N ALA A 116 -4.58 16.25 -10.58
CA ALA A 116 -4.47 15.80 -11.96
C ALA A 116 -3.87 16.88 -12.87
N ALA A 117 -4.26 18.15 -12.71
CA ALA A 117 -3.71 19.27 -13.48
C ALA A 117 -2.20 19.47 -13.26
N VAL A 118 -1.68 19.14 -12.07
CA VAL A 118 -0.22 19.15 -11.82
C VAL A 118 0.46 17.90 -12.37
N GLY A 119 -0.12 16.72 -12.12
CA GLY A 119 0.50 15.44 -12.41
C GLY A 119 0.48 15.02 -13.89
N LEU A 120 -0.66 15.13 -14.56
CA LEU A 120 -0.84 14.62 -15.93
C LEU A 120 0.15 15.23 -16.93
N PRO A 121 0.34 16.57 -16.98
CA PRO A 121 1.29 17.17 -17.93
C PRO A 121 2.75 16.78 -17.65
N ARG A 122 3.05 16.32 -16.43
CA ARG A 122 4.39 15.88 -15.99
C ARG A 122 4.58 14.36 -16.10
N GLY A 123 3.64 13.65 -16.72
CA GLY A 123 3.76 12.23 -17.00
C GLY A 123 3.44 11.31 -15.83
N VAL A 124 2.64 11.76 -14.86
CA VAL A 124 1.96 10.89 -13.89
C VAL A 124 0.95 10.04 -14.65
N GLU A 125 0.92 8.74 -14.35
CA GLU A 125 0.17 7.75 -15.11
C GLU A 125 -1.06 7.23 -14.37
N LEU A 126 -1.02 7.18 -13.03
CA LEU A 126 -2.03 6.54 -12.20
C LEU A 126 -2.44 7.42 -11.01
N PHE A 127 -3.72 7.36 -10.66
CA PHE A 127 -4.30 8.11 -9.54
C PHE A 127 -5.18 7.21 -8.68
N THR A 128 -5.36 7.55 -7.40
CA THR A 128 -6.39 6.97 -6.52
C THR A 128 -7.21 8.07 -5.86
N ALA A 129 -8.37 7.69 -5.32
CA ALA A 129 -9.19 8.56 -4.48
C ALA A 129 -9.38 7.90 -3.09
N ASP A 130 -8.92 8.55 -2.03
CA ASP A 130 -8.98 8.05 -0.65
C ASP A 130 -9.83 9.00 0.20
N PHE A 131 -11.05 8.61 0.55
CA PHE A 131 -12.03 9.49 1.23
C PHE A 131 -11.96 9.45 2.76
N ASN A 132 -10.83 9.04 3.33
CA ASN A 132 -10.53 9.25 4.74
C ASN A 132 -11.55 8.66 5.74
N CYS A 133 -12.21 7.55 5.37
CA CYS A 133 -13.15 6.79 6.22
C CYS A 133 -14.38 7.56 6.77
N THR A 134 -14.73 8.74 6.26
CA THR A 134 -15.81 9.56 6.83
C THR A 134 -17.16 9.37 6.16
N VAL A 135 -17.21 8.72 5.01
CA VAL A 135 -18.44 8.61 4.21
C VAL A 135 -19.34 7.53 4.81
N THR A 136 -20.64 7.81 4.94
CA THR A 136 -21.61 6.82 5.44
C THR A 136 -22.61 6.35 4.39
N ASP A 137 -22.70 7.03 3.25
CA ASP A 137 -23.63 6.73 2.16
C ASP A 137 -22.85 6.54 0.83
N PRO A 138 -22.92 5.36 0.20
CA PRO A 138 -22.32 5.11 -1.11
C PRO A 138 -22.71 6.12 -2.21
N ALA A 139 -23.91 6.73 -2.11
CA ALA A 139 -24.35 7.74 -3.07
C ALA A 139 -23.40 8.94 -3.14
N TYR A 140 -22.75 9.30 -2.03
CA TYR A 140 -21.74 10.36 -1.98
C TYR A 140 -20.56 10.04 -2.90
N VAL A 141 -19.96 8.86 -2.73
CA VAL A 141 -18.81 8.42 -3.53
C VAL A 141 -19.22 8.31 -5.00
N ASN A 142 -20.37 7.71 -5.28
CA ASN A 142 -20.91 7.56 -6.64
C ASN A 142 -21.04 8.91 -7.35
N ALA A 143 -21.60 9.92 -6.68
CA ALA A 143 -21.77 11.25 -7.26
C ALA A 143 -20.43 11.92 -7.60
N VAL A 144 -19.42 11.80 -6.73
CA VAL A 144 -18.08 12.33 -7.00
C VAL A 144 -17.44 11.61 -8.19
N LEU A 145 -17.47 10.27 -8.22
CA LEU A 145 -16.90 9.47 -9.30
C LEU A 145 -17.60 9.73 -10.64
N ASP A 146 -18.93 9.82 -10.67
CA ASP A 146 -19.70 10.10 -11.88
C ASP A 146 -19.36 11.50 -12.42
N ARG A 147 -19.18 12.48 -11.53
CA ARG A 147 -18.73 13.81 -11.92
C ARG A 147 -17.29 13.80 -12.46
N VAL A 148 -16.37 13.07 -11.85
CA VAL A 148 -14.99 12.89 -12.35
C VAL A 148 -15.02 12.24 -13.73
N LYS A 149 -15.80 11.18 -13.93
CA LYS A 149 -15.97 10.51 -15.22
C LYS A 149 -16.47 11.45 -16.32
N ALA A 150 -17.45 12.29 -16.00
CA ALA A 150 -18.04 13.21 -16.96
C ALA A 150 -17.13 14.42 -17.28
N ALA A 151 -16.50 15.01 -16.27
CA ALA A 151 -15.79 16.28 -16.41
C ALA A 151 -14.28 16.12 -16.63
N LEU A 152 -13.67 15.01 -16.18
CA LEU A 152 -12.23 14.77 -16.19
C LEU A 152 -11.91 13.40 -16.82
N PRO A 153 -12.26 13.17 -18.10
CA PRO A 153 -12.15 11.86 -18.74
C PRO A 153 -10.72 11.28 -18.74
N GLU A 154 -9.69 12.12 -18.86
CA GLU A 154 -8.30 11.66 -18.78
C GLU A 154 -7.97 11.14 -17.38
N LEU A 155 -8.32 11.88 -16.32
CA LEU A 155 -8.14 11.42 -14.94
C LEU A 155 -8.93 10.13 -14.69
N TRP A 156 -10.19 10.08 -15.12
CA TRP A 156 -11.04 8.90 -14.98
C TRP A 156 -10.40 7.64 -15.57
N SER A 157 -9.81 7.74 -16.78
CA SER A 157 -9.13 6.61 -17.43
C SER A 157 -7.89 6.10 -16.68
N ARG A 158 -7.36 6.89 -15.74
CA ARG A 158 -6.15 6.63 -14.95
C ARG A 158 -6.44 6.42 -13.46
N LEU A 159 -7.70 6.58 -13.04
CA LEU A 159 -8.13 6.34 -11.67
C LEU A 159 -8.14 4.83 -11.42
N SER A 160 -7.15 4.35 -10.68
CA SER A 160 -6.89 2.92 -10.51
C SER A 160 -7.83 2.26 -9.51
N TYR A 161 -8.08 2.93 -8.39
CA TYR A 161 -8.99 2.45 -7.35
C TYR A 161 -9.44 3.58 -6.40
N VAL A 162 -10.53 3.31 -5.69
CA VAL A 162 -11.01 4.07 -4.53
C VAL A 162 -10.60 3.34 -3.25
N GLU A 163 -10.11 4.08 -2.27
CA GLU A 163 -9.63 3.54 -1.01
C GLU A 163 -10.53 3.92 0.16
N GLN A 164 -10.90 2.92 0.94
CA GLN A 164 -11.61 3.00 2.23
C GLN A 164 -12.37 4.31 2.48
N PRO A 165 -13.48 4.57 1.75
CA PRO A 165 -14.27 5.77 1.98
C PRO A 165 -15.13 5.67 3.25
N PHE A 166 -15.46 4.45 3.67
CA PHE A 166 -16.41 4.15 4.76
C PHE A 166 -15.71 3.84 6.10
N PRO A 167 -16.42 3.94 7.25
CA PRO A 167 -15.89 3.59 8.56
C PRO A 167 -15.20 2.23 8.62
N TYR A 168 -14.20 2.12 9.50
CA TYR A 168 -13.33 0.95 9.56
C TYR A 168 -14.00 -0.27 10.22
N GLU A 169 -14.97 -0.08 11.10
CA GLU A 169 -15.70 -1.15 11.79
C GLU A 169 -16.72 -1.83 10.87
N LEU A 170 -16.23 -2.61 9.91
CA LEU A 170 -17.04 -3.26 8.88
C LEU A 170 -18.17 -4.14 9.44
N GLU A 171 -17.95 -4.78 10.60
CA GLU A 171 -18.97 -5.60 11.25
C GLU A 171 -20.15 -4.78 11.78
N ALA A 172 -19.88 -3.55 12.25
CA ALA A 172 -20.89 -2.60 12.72
C ALA A 172 -21.53 -1.83 11.57
N HIS A 173 -20.76 -1.56 10.51
CA HIS A 173 -21.16 -0.77 9.35
C HIS A 173 -21.15 -1.60 8.06
N ARG A 174 -22.12 -2.52 7.96
CA ARG A 174 -22.30 -3.42 6.80
C ARG A 174 -22.95 -2.71 5.61
N ILE A 175 -22.30 -1.67 5.12
CA ILE A 175 -22.77 -0.88 3.99
C ILE A 175 -22.60 -1.71 2.71
N ASP A 176 -23.65 -1.78 1.88
CA ASP A 176 -23.56 -2.34 0.54
C ASP A 176 -22.84 -1.34 -0.38
N VAL A 177 -21.68 -1.74 -0.88
CA VAL A 177 -20.79 -0.89 -1.68
C VAL A 177 -20.67 -1.34 -3.12
N HIS A 178 -21.50 -2.29 -3.59
CA HIS A 178 -21.45 -2.79 -4.97
C HIS A 178 -21.58 -1.66 -5.98
N SER A 179 -22.46 -0.68 -5.73
CA SER A 179 -22.64 0.47 -6.61
C SER A 179 -21.36 1.32 -6.81
N VAL A 180 -20.45 1.34 -5.83
CA VAL A 180 -19.14 2.00 -5.95
C VAL A 180 -18.19 1.13 -6.76
N SER A 181 -18.11 -0.15 -6.43
CA SER A 181 -17.25 -1.13 -7.11
C SER A 181 -17.60 -1.33 -8.58
N ASP A 182 -18.86 -1.16 -8.96
CA ASP A 182 -19.32 -1.16 -10.36
C ASP A 182 -18.72 -0.02 -11.19
N ARG A 183 -18.28 1.06 -10.52
CA ARG A 183 -17.66 2.23 -11.16
C ARG A 183 -16.15 2.14 -11.20
N CYS A 184 -15.53 1.77 -10.09
CA CYS A 184 -14.08 1.75 -9.90
C CYS A 184 -13.73 0.69 -8.85
N PRO A 185 -12.60 -0.04 -8.97
CA PRO A 185 -12.16 -0.95 -7.92
C PRO A 185 -12.13 -0.27 -6.55
N LEU A 186 -12.58 -0.97 -5.52
CA LEU A 186 -12.76 -0.44 -4.17
C LEU A 186 -11.98 -1.30 -3.17
N PHE A 187 -11.05 -0.68 -2.47
CA PHE A 187 -10.07 -1.36 -1.64
C PHE A 187 -10.33 -1.16 -0.15
N LEU A 188 -10.48 -2.28 0.56
CA LEU A 188 -10.46 -2.30 2.02
C LEU A 188 -9.06 -1.96 2.50
N ASP A 189 -8.94 -1.04 3.43
CA ASP A 189 -7.69 -0.77 4.12
C ASP A 189 -7.82 -0.97 5.63
N GLU A 190 -8.29 -0.01 6.40
CA GLU A 190 -8.26 -0.02 7.86
C GLU A 190 -8.92 -1.29 8.42
N SER A 191 -10.00 -1.74 7.78
CA SER A 191 -10.73 -2.98 8.11
C SER A 191 -10.00 -4.29 7.73
N ALA A 192 -8.94 -4.25 6.93
CA ALA A 192 -8.29 -5.41 6.32
C ALA A 192 -7.19 -6.09 7.16
N HIS A 193 -7.37 -6.22 8.48
CA HIS A 193 -6.36 -6.85 9.36
C HIS A 193 -6.52 -8.37 9.55
N ASP A 194 -7.68 -8.95 9.19
CA ASP A 194 -7.98 -10.39 9.24
C ASP A 194 -8.67 -10.81 7.93
N TRP A 195 -8.31 -11.98 7.38
CA TRP A 195 -8.94 -12.54 6.19
C TRP A 195 -10.45 -12.74 6.37
N ARG A 196 -10.94 -12.93 7.60
CA ARG A 196 -12.39 -13.03 7.88
C ARG A 196 -13.12 -11.72 7.59
N LEU A 197 -12.49 -10.58 7.87
CA LEU A 197 -13.03 -9.27 7.53
C LEU A 197 -12.90 -8.99 6.03
N VAL A 198 -11.82 -9.45 5.40
CA VAL A 198 -11.70 -9.42 3.94
C VAL A 198 -12.85 -10.18 3.28
N ARG A 199 -13.21 -11.36 3.81
CA ARG A 199 -14.37 -12.13 3.35
C ARG A 199 -15.67 -11.35 3.50
N LEU A 200 -15.93 -10.78 4.68
CA LEU A 200 -17.12 -9.95 4.91
C LEU A 200 -17.16 -8.76 3.94
N GLY A 201 -16.03 -8.11 3.70
CA GLY A 201 -15.99 -6.99 2.76
C GLY A 201 -16.26 -7.43 1.33
N ARG A 202 -15.74 -8.59 0.90
CA ARG A 202 -16.11 -9.16 -0.41
C ARG A 202 -17.62 -9.38 -0.53
N GLU A 203 -18.27 -9.90 0.52
CA GLU A 203 -19.73 -10.09 0.57
C GLU A 203 -20.50 -8.75 0.44
N LEU A 204 -19.92 -7.64 0.91
CA LEU A 204 -20.50 -6.30 0.84
C LEU A 204 -20.18 -5.56 -0.48
N GLY A 205 -19.38 -6.15 -1.37
CA GLY A 205 -19.07 -5.61 -2.69
C GLY A 205 -17.67 -5.01 -2.81
N TRP A 206 -16.80 -5.10 -1.80
CA TRP A 206 -15.41 -4.66 -1.90
C TRP A 206 -14.63 -5.57 -2.86
N THR A 207 -13.78 -5.00 -3.70
CA THR A 207 -13.10 -5.72 -4.80
C THR A 207 -11.58 -5.83 -4.62
N GLY A 208 -11.00 -5.11 -3.66
CA GLY A 208 -9.57 -5.14 -3.36
C GLY A 208 -9.24 -5.04 -1.88
N VAL A 209 -7.98 -5.32 -1.55
CA VAL A 209 -7.45 -5.32 -0.18
C VAL A 209 -6.08 -4.65 -0.14
N ALA A 210 -5.91 -3.71 0.80
CA ALA A 210 -4.62 -3.12 1.15
C ALA A 210 -3.92 -3.95 2.24
N LEU A 211 -2.73 -4.45 1.93
CA LEU A 211 -1.92 -5.31 2.78
C LEU A 211 -0.77 -4.53 3.40
N LYS A 212 -0.57 -4.72 4.70
CA LYS A 212 0.44 -4.02 5.52
C LYS A 212 1.10 -5.00 6.47
N THR A 213 2.43 -5.10 6.42
CA THR A 213 3.19 -5.96 7.33
C THR A 213 3.25 -5.41 8.75
N CYS A 214 3.09 -4.08 8.91
CA CYS A 214 3.01 -3.43 10.21
C CYS A 214 1.72 -3.69 10.99
N LYS A 215 0.65 -4.12 10.32
CA LYS A 215 -0.53 -4.69 10.99
C LYS A 215 -0.11 -6.03 11.57
N THR A 216 0.17 -7.01 10.70
CA THR A 216 0.99 -8.20 10.99
C THR A 216 1.48 -8.83 9.68
N GLN A 217 2.65 -9.49 9.70
CA GLN A 217 3.12 -10.30 8.56
C GLN A 217 2.16 -11.46 8.25
N THR A 218 1.73 -12.20 9.28
CA THR A 218 0.84 -13.37 9.13
C THR A 218 -0.51 -12.97 8.56
N GLY A 219 -1.14 -11.92 9.10
CA GLY A 219 -2.41 -11.40 8.61
C GLY A 219 -2.32 -10.97 7.15
N ALA A 220 -1.26 -10.24 6.77
CA ALA A 220 -1.03 -9.84 5.39
C ALA A 220 -0.92 -11.04 4.43
N LEU A 221 -0.19 -12.10 4.80
CA LEU A 221 -0.04 -13.30 3.97
C LEU A 221 -1.33 -14.12 3.86
N LEU A 222 -2.06 -14.29 4.97
CA LEU A 222 -3.33 -15.01 4.96
C LEU A 222 -4.38 -14.25 4.13
N SER A 223 -4.48 -12.93 4.29
CA SER A 223 -5.34 -12.07 3.48
C SER A 223 -4.95 -12.08 2.01
N LEU A 224 -3.64 -12.06 1.68
CA LEU A 224 -3.14 -12.21 0.31
C LEU A 224 -3.66 -13.51 -0.32
N CYS A 225 -3.43 -14.65 0.34
CA CYS A 225 -3.81 -15.95 -0.18
C CYS A 225 -5.32 -16.06 -0.37
N TRP A 226 -6.07 -15.59 0.63
CA TRP A 226 -7.52 -15.61 0.59
C TRP A 226 -8.05 -14.72 -0.54
N ALA A 227 -7.65 -13.45 -0.61
CA ALA A 227 -8.07 -12.50 -1.64
C ALA A 227 -7.76 -13.03 -3.05
N ARG A 228 -6.55 -13.56 -3.27
CA ARG A 228 -6.13 -14.15 -4.55
C ARG A 228 -7.00 -15.33 -4.96
N ALA A 229 -7.31 -16.23 -4.02
CA ALA A 229 -8.17 -17.38 -4.29
C ALA A 229 -9.60 -16.98 -4.71
N HIS A 230 -10.04 -15.78 -4.34
CA HIS A 230 -11.38 -15.26 -4.59
C HIS A 230 -11.40 -14.13 -5.64
N GLY A 231 -10.31 -13.95 -6.40
CA GLY A 231 -10.24 -13.00 -7.51
C GLY A 231 -10.18 -11.52 -7.10
N MET A 232 -9.94 -11.22 -5.82
CA MET A 232 -9.80 -9.85 -5.35
C MET A 232 -8.43 -9.27 -5.73
N GLN A 233 -8.40 -7.97 -5.95
CA GLN A 233 -7.17 -7.23 -6.21
C GLN A 233 -6.40 -6.95 -4.91
N LEU A 234 -5.09 -6.72 -5.03
CA LEU A 234 -4.21 -6.49 -3.90
C LEU A 234 -3.41 -5.22 -4.08
N MET A 235 -3.21 -4.48 -3.00
CA MET A 235 -2.35 -3.31 -2.93
C MET A 235 -1.47 -3.45 -1.69
N VAL A 236 -0.18 -3.15 -1.78
CA VAL A 236 0.70 -3.15 -0.60
C VAL A 236 1.00 -1.71 -0.20
N GLN A 237 0.91 -1.42 1.09
CA GLN A 237 1.13 -0.08 1.64
C GLN A 237 2.02 -0.16 2.87
N ASP A 238 2.85 0.85 3.12
CA ASP A 238 3.82 0.84 4.24
C ASP A 238 3.36 1.60 5.50
N LEU A 239 2.20 2.25 5.47
CA LEU A 239 1.72 3.11 6.58
C LEU A 239 2.78 4.13 7.03
N THR A 240 3.58 4.65 6.09
CA THR A 240 4.67 5.59 6.34
C THR A 240 5.75 5.03 7.29
N ASN A 241 5.99 3.72 7.28
CA ASN A 241 7.02 3.10 8.11
C ASN A 241 8.44 3.36 7.56
N PRO A 242 9.35 3.97 8.34
CA PRO A 242 10.74 4.18 7.94
C PRO A 242 11.65 3.00 8.39
N MET A 243 12.96 3.14 8.17
CA MET A 243 14.00 2.21 8.62
C MET A 243 13.71 0.78 8.16
N LEU A 244 14.06 -0.23 8.97
CA LEU A 244 13.85 -1.64 8.67
C LEU A 244 12.38 -2.01 8.41
N ALA A 245 11.43 -1.30 9.01
CA ALA A 245 10.00 -1.60 8.87
C ALA A 245 9.49 -1.38 7.43
N GLN A 246 10.13 -0.50 6.65
CA GLN A 246 9.80 -0.35 5.24
C GLN A 246 10.15 -1.60 4.41
N LEU A 247 11.25 -2.27 4.75
CA LEU A 247 11.82 -3.36 3.95
C LEU A 247 10.90 -4.58 3.89
N THR A 248 10.14 -4.86 4.95
CA THR A 248 9.16 -5.96 4.95
C THR A 248 7.98 -5.68 4.02
N HIS A 249 7.54 -4.42 3.94
CA HIS A 249 6.50 -4.02 2.97
C HIS A 249 6.99 -4.14 1.53
N LEU A 250 8.25 -3.76 1.26
CA LEU A 250 8.84 -3.95 -0.07
C LEU A 250 8.98 -5.43 -0.44
N LEU A 251 9.36 -6.30 0.51
CA LEU A 251 9.38 -7.75 0.26
C LEU A 251 7.98 -8.30 0.02
N LEU A 252 6.98 -7.88 0.80
CA LEU A 252 5.60 -8.27 0.54
C LEU A 252 5.18 -7.85 -0.86
N ALA A 253 5.40 -6.59 -1.24
CA ALA A 253 5.09 -6.07 -2.58
C ALA A 253 5.83 -6.82 -3.69
N ALA A 254 7.08 -7.21 -3.47
CA ALA A 254 7.88 -7.96 -4.44
C ALA A 254 7.30 -9.34 -4.76
N HIS A 255 6.74 -10.00 -3.74
CA HIS A 255 6.11 -11.32 -3.85
C HIS A 255 4.60 -11.27 -4.11
N THR A 256 3.97 -10.10 -4.03
CA THR A 256 2.53 -9.94 -4.22
C THR A 256 2.25 -9.43 -5.64
N PRO A 257 1.23 -9.95 -6.36
CA PRO A 257 0.74 -9.32 -7.59
C PRO A 257 -0.08 -8.06 -7.25
N THR A 258 0.59 -7.10 -6.63
CA THR A 258 0.03 -5.82 -6.17
C THR A 258 -0.23 -4.89 -7.35
N ILE A 259 -1.34 -4.14 -7.30
CA ILE A 259 -1.67 -3.15 -8.31
C ILE A 259 -0.65 -2.01 -8.25
N ALA A 260 0.08 -1.82 -9.35
CA ALA A 260 0.98 -0.68 -9.50
C ALA A 260 2.03 -0.53 -8.37
N GLY A 261 2.54 -1.65 -7.85
CA GLY A 261 3.66 -1.66 -6.90
C GLY A 261 3.23 -1.41 -5.45
N VAL A 262 3.82 -0.41 -4.79
CA VAL A 262 3.72 -0.22 -3.33
C VAL A 262 3.54 1.24 -2.96
N GLU A 263 2.68 1.52 -1.99
CA GLU A 263 2.66 2.85 -1.35
C GLU A 263 3.81 2.94 -0.36
N THR A 264 4.64 3.97 -0.55
CA THR A 264 5.73 4.24 0.38
C THR A 264 5.98 5.71 0.62
N ASN A 265 5.81 6.11 1.88
CA ASN A 265 5.72 7.51 2.27
C ASN A 265 6.88 7.97 3.17
N GLY A 266 7.67 7.05 3.72
CA GLY A 266 8.74 7.39 4.68
C GLY A 266 9.75 8.40 4.15
N MET A 267 10.11 8.33 2.86
CA MET A 267 11.03 9.28 2.23
C MET A 267 10.45 10.68 1.98
N GLN A 268 9.13 10.84 2.10
CA GLN A 268 8.43 12.13 2.03
C GLN A 268 8.36 12.78 3.42
N PHE A 269 7.92 12.03 4.43
CA PHE A 269 7.64 12.58 5.76
C PHE A 269 8.81 12.49 6.74
N TYR A 270 9.68 11.48 6.59
CA TYR A 270 10.82 11.23 7.47
C TYR A 270 12.12 10.94 6.67
N PRO A 271 12.52 11.79 5.72
CA PRO A 271 13.59 11.48 4.77
C PRO A 271 14.93 11.09 5.43
N ALA A 272 15.24 11.68 6.58
CA ALA A 272 16.49 11.41 7.31
C ALA A 272 16.41 10.15 8.20
N ALA A 273 15.21 9.65 8.53
CA ALA A 273 15.04 8.59 9.52
C ALA A 273 15.70 7.27 9.11
N SER A 274 15.76 6.99 7.80
CA SER A 274 16.32 5.76 7.23
C SER A 274 17.76 5.93 6.70
N ALA A 275 18.46 7.02 7.04
CA ALA A 275 19.77 7.32 6.46
C ALA A 275 20.81 6.17 6.61
N PRO A 276 20.92 5.49 7.77
CA PRO A 276 21.78 4.32 7.90
C PRO A 276 21.40 3.16 6.97
N GLU A 277 20.12 2.79 6.89
CA GLU A 277 19.68 1.70 6.02
C GLU A 277 19.82 2.06 4.54
N ALA A 278 19.66 3.33 4.18
CA ALA A 278 19.84 3.83 2.82
C ALA A 278 21.28 3.68 2.30
N MET A 279 22.29 3.61 3.19
CA MET A 279 23.67 3.30 2.79
C MET A 279 23.82 1.85 2.29
N VAL A 280 22.99 0.93 2.79
CA VAL A 280 23.04 -0.50 2.48
C VAL A 280 22.02 -0.89 1.40
N HIS A 281 20.88 -0.20 1.39
CA HIS A 281 19.71 -0.45 0.53
C HIS A 281 19.24 0.85 -0.16
N PRO A 282 20.07 1.52 -0.96
CA PRO A 282 19.77 2.87 -1.46
C PRO A 282 18.47 2.96 -2.26
N ASP A 283 18.19 1.96 -3.10
CA ASP A 283 16.99 1.95 -3.95
C ASP A 283 15.69 1.73 -3.16
N ALA A 284 15.76 1.20 -1.93
CA ALA A 284 14.57 1.04 -1.08
C ALA A 284 14.10 2.40 -0.53
N TYR A 285 15.02 3.33 -0.28
CA TYR A 285 14.75 4.58 0.44
C TYR A 285 14.80 5.82 -0.44
N ARG A 286 15.04 5.66 -1.74
CA ARG A 286 15.03 6.75 -2.70
C ARG A 286 14.22 6.37 -3.93
N ARG A 287 13.18 7.14 -4.21
CA ARG A 287 12.46 7.04 -5.48
C ARG A 287 13.33 7.51 -6.64
N ARG A 288 13.37 6.71 -7.70
CA ARG A 288 13.99 7.05 -8.98
C ARG A 288 13.04 6.65 -10.09
N HIS A 289 12.67 7.60 -10.96
CA HIS A 289 11.69 7.41 -12.02
C HIS A 289 10.36 6.82 -11.50
N GLY A 290 9.94 7.28 -10.30
CA GLY A 290 8.70 6.85 -9.66
C GLY A 290 8.75 5.43 -9.08
N ARG A 291 9.94 4.84 -8.90
CA ARG A 291 10.10 3.46 -8.44
C ARG A 291 11.04 3.35 -7.24
N VAL A 292 10.86 2.26 -6.48
CA VAL A 292 11.74 1.82 -5.39
C VAL A 292 12.20 0.38 -5.64
N GLY A 293 13.40 0.05 -5.18
CA GLY A 293 14.04 -1.23 -5.39
C GLY A 293 14.26 -2.02 -4.10
N CYS A 294 14.11 -3.34 -4.16
CA CYS A 294 14.38 -4.24 -3.04
C CYS A 294 15.36 -5.38 -3.36
N ALA A 295 16.03 -5.34 -4.52
CA ALA A 295 17.01 -6.36 -4.95
C ALA A 295 18.22 -6.52 -4.00
N SER A 296 18.50 -5.49 -3.17
CA SER A 296 19.56 -5.54 -2.16
C SER A 296 19.19 -6.36 -0.92
N LEU A 297 17.92 -6.73 -0.75
CA LEU A 297 17.43 -7.60 0.31
C LEU A 297 17.71 -9.06 -0.08
N ARG A 298 18.79 -9.60 0.49
CA ARG A 298 19.29 -10.94 0.15
C ARG A 298 19.79 -11.68 1.38
N GLY A 299 19.83 -13.01 1.26
CA GLY A 299 20.29 -13.87 2.33
C GLY A 299 19.20 -14.23 3.34
N PRO A 300 19.58 -14.69 4.54
CA PRO A 300 18.65 -15.27 5.48
C PRO A 300 17.63 -14.28 6.07
N GLY A 301 16.47 -14.78 6.46
CA GLY A 301 15.40 -13.97 7.02
C GLY A 301 14.86 -12.97 5.99
N PHE A 302 14.60 -11.74 6.41
CA PHE A 302 14.17 -10.66 5.51
C PHE A 302 15.33 -9.99 4.75
N GLY A 303 16.56 -10.52 4.84
CA GLY A 303 17.69 -9.99 4.09
C GLY A 303 18.08 -8.55 4.47
N TYR A 304 17.79 -8.13 5.71
CA TYR A 304 18.07 -6.78 6.22
C TYR A 304 19.55 -6.40 6.26
N ARG A 305 20.47 -7.37 6.24
CA ARG A 305 21.92 -7.12 6.32
C ARG A 305 22.30 -6.22 7.52
N LEU A 306 21.72 -6.48 8.70
CA LEU A 306 21.88 -5.66 9.91
C LEU A 306 23.35 -5.36 10.29
N ALA A 307 24.25 -6.32 10.09
CA ALA A 307 25.67 -6.14 10.40
C ALA A 307 26.38 -5.11 9.50
N GLU A 308 25.76 -4.72 8.38
CA GLU A 308 26.28 -3.72 7.44
C GLU A 308 25.65 -2.34 7.66
N ILE A 309 24.61 -2.23 8.50
CA ILE A 309 23.90 -0.98 8.78
C ILE A 309 24.53 -0.31 10.01
N ASP A 310 25.23 0.79 9.78
CA ASP A 310 25.83 1.61 10.84
C ASP A 310 24.78 2.53 11.49
N ARG A 311 23.86 1.93 12.25
CA ARG A 311 22.83 2.67 13.00
C ARG A 311 23.26 2.84 14.46
N PRO A 312 23.46 4.09 14.92
CA PRO A 312 23.62 4.36 16.34
C PRO A 312 22.34 3.98 17.09
N LEU A 313 22.44 3.01 18.01
CA LEU A 313 21.36 2.65 18.91
C LEU A 313 21.46 3.46 20.20
N PRO A 314 20.32 3.83 20.83
CA PRO A 314 20.36 4.45 22.15
C PRO A 314 21.05 3.51 23.15
N LEU A 315 21.66 4.09 24.18
CA LEU A 315 22.20 3.32 25.29
C LEU A 315 21.12 2.38 25.82
N LEU A 316 21.50 1.14 26.10
CA LEU A 316 20.63 0.18 26.78
C LEU A 316 20.09 0.85 28.04
N ARG A 317 18.76 0.94 28.14
CA ARG A 317 18.10 1.48 29.31
C ARG A 317 18.52 0.60 30.49
N ALA A 318 19.24 1.16 31.46
CA ALA A 318 19.63 0.42 32.65
C ALA A 318 18.35 -0.10 33.31
N VAL A 319 18.24 -1.41 33.46
CA VAL A 319 17.16 -2.02 34.24
C VAL A 319 17.44 -1.60 35.68
N ALA A 320 16.52 -0.86 36.31
CA ALA A 320 16.64 -0.56 37.73
C ALA A 320 16.74 -1.89 38.49
N PRO A 321 17.69 -2.06 39.42
CA PRO A 321 17.71 -3.25 40.25
C PRO A 321 16.37 -3.35 40.99
N GLY A 322 15.66 -4.46 40.76
CA GLY A 322 14.42 -4.80 41.48
C GLY A 322 14.68 -5.26 42.90
#